data_AF-A0A7S2M2Z4-F1
#
_entry.id   AF-A0A7S2M2Z4-F1
#
_cell.length_a   1.000
_cell.length_b   1.000
_cell.length_c   1.000
_cell.angle_alpha   90.00
_cell.angle_beta   90.00
_cell.angle_gamma   90.00
#
_symmetry.space_group_name_H-M   'P 1'
#
loop_
_entity.id
_entity.type
_entity.pdbx_description
1 polymer ?
#
loop_
_entity_poly.entity_id
_entity_poly.type
_entity_poly.pdbx_seq_one_letter_code
_entity_poly.pdbx_strand_id
1 'polypeptide(L)'
;MVVLAAAAAAASAAVGKKSFEYNRDNFLQDREQRMHKEFTERGFRAAQANLWRDDVRMFVSLTEKKMALYLLVGVLLLSFNVNLWAEGRFPENTAFWMFRGMQLAISVSFLFLLLGVWLAMHAAVAAQAFLTRVLTQMVRLPLPAWEELEACRTTASDFERLNPKQMFRIPFLGNMQQEDVAALDAARPGAPAGAEEERARLGAAAA
;
A
#
# COMPACT_ATOMS: atom_id res chain seq x y z
N MET A 1 6.79 36.36 61.52
CA MET A 1 7.51 35.58 60.49
C MET A 1 6.73 34.34 60.02
N VAL A 2 5.99 33.63 60.87
CA VAL A 2 5.27 32.39 60.49
C VAL A 2 4.18 32.59 59.42
N VAL A 3 3.43 33.71 59.45
CA VAL A 3 2.36 34.01 58.49
C VAL A 3 2.89 34.29 57.07
N LEU A 4 4.05 34.96 56.98
CA LEU A 4 4.72 35.24 55.70
C LEU A 4 5.32 33.97 55.08
N ALA A 5 5.85 33.06 55.89
CA ALA A 5 6.32 31.75 55.45
C ALA A 5 5.16 30.86 54.96
N ALA A 6 4.00 30.89 55.64
CA ALA A 6 2.81 30.15 55.23
C ALA A 6 2.20 30.70 53.91
N ALA A 7 2.17 32.02 53.73
CA ALA A 7 1.69 32.64 52.50
C ALA A 7 2.62 32.35 51.30
N ALA A 8 3.95 32.37 51.52
CA ALA A 8 4.93 32.00 50.49
C ALA A 8 4.84 30.51 50.11
N ALA A 9 4.62 29.62 51.08
CA ALA A 9 4.42 28.20 50.84
C ALA A 9 3.10 27.90 50.09
N ALA A 10 2.02 28.65 50.39
CA ALA A 10 0.75 28.52 49.68
C ALA A 10 0.85 29.02 48.23
N ALA A 11 1.57 30.12 47.99
CA ALA A 11 1.81 30.65 46.66
C ALA A 11 2.67 29.71 45.80
N SER A 12 3.73 29.14 46.36
CA SER A 12 4.57 28.17 45.65
C SER A 12 3.84 26.85 45.35
N ALA A 13 2.97 26.39 46.26
CA ALA A 13 2.10 25.24 46.02
C ALA A 13 1.07 25.49 44.90
N ALA A 14 0.47 26.68 44.86
CA ALA A 14 -0.49 27.06 43.82
C ALA A 14 0.15 27.16 42.42
N VAL A 15 1.37 27.72 42.34
CA VAL A 15 2.15 27.77 41.09
C VAL A 15 2.59 26.37 40.68
N GLY A 16 3.07 25.54 41.61
CA GLY A 16 3.45 24.15 41.35
C GLY A 16 2.30 23.31 40.80
N LYS A 17 1.10 23.45 41.37
CA LYS A 17 -0.11 22.76 40.89
C LYS A 17 -0.51 23.18 39.47
N LYS A 18 -0.51 24.48 39.17
CA LYS A 18 -0.84 24.97 37.82
C LYS A 18 0.18 24.53 36.77
N SER A 19 1.48 24.57 37.09
CA SER A 19 2.53 24.10 36.18
C SER A 19 2.43 22.60 35.92
N PHE A 20 2.07 21.81 36.95
CA PHE A 20 1.85 20.37 36.83
C PHE A 20 0.65 20.05 35.94
N GLU A 21 -0.50 20.69 36.18
CA GLU A 21 -1.71 20.51 35.37
C GLU A 21 -1.44 20.88 33.90
N TYR A 22 -0.77 22.01 33.66
CA TYR A 22 -0.37 22.42 32.31
C TYR A 22 0.50 21.38 31.59
N ASN A 23 1.54 20.85 32.26
CA ASN A 23 2.42 19.86 31.65
C ASN A 23 1.73 18.52 31.39
N ARG A 24 0.83 18.11 32.29
CA ARG A 24 0.04 16.90 32.11
C ARG A 24 -0.87 17.04 30.89
N ASP A 25 -1.59 18.15 30.78
CA ASP A 25 -2.52 18.38 29.68
C ASP A 25 -1.77 18.53 28.34
N ASN A 26 -0.59 19.18 28.34
CA ASN A 26 0.26 19.25 27.15
C ASN A 26 0.84 17.87 26.76
N PHE A 27 1.24 17.05 27.73
CA PHE A 27 1.67 15.67 27.46
C PHE A 27 0.55 14.84 26.83
N LEU A 28 -0.67 14.96 27.35
CA LEU A 28 -1.84 14.27 26.78
C LEU A 28 -2.11 14.71 25.34
N GLN A 29 -2.02 16.01 25.06
CA GLN A 29 -2.20 16.56 23.72
C GLN A 29 -1.11 16.08 22.73
N ASP A 30 0.16 16.10 23.13
CA ASP A 30 1.28 15.57 22.32
C ASP A 30 1.13 14.08 22.01
N ARG A 31 0.54 13.33 22.95
CA ARG A 31 0.29 11.89 22.81
C ARG A 31 -0.88 11.62 21.88
N GLU A 32 -1.96 12.39 21.98
CA GLU A 32 -3.09 12.34 21.05
C GLU A 32 -2.66 12.65 19.60
N GLN A 33 -1.84 13.68 19.40
CA GLN A 33 -1.31 14.02 18.08
C GLN A 33 -0.44 12.91 17.49
N ARG A 34 0.41 12.27 18.31
CA ARG A 34 1.22 11.12 17.88
C ARG A 34 0.36 9.93 17.48
N MET A 35 -0.64 9.60 18.28
CA MET A 35 -1.60 8.54 17.96
C MET A 35 -2.29 8.83 16.61
N HIS A 36 -2.75 10.07 16.39
CA HIS A 36 -3.33 10.48 15.11
C HIS A 36 -2.36 10.34 13.93
N LYS A 37 -1.09 10.72 14.11
CA LYS A 37 -0.05 10.56 13.09
C LYS A 37 0.14 9.08 12.74
N GLU A 38 0.27 8.20 13.73
CA GLU A 38 0.46 6.76 13.51
C GLU A 38 -0.72 6.11 12.79
N PHE A 39 -1.96 6.44 13.18
CA PHE A 39 -3.16 5.96 12.47
C PHE A 39 -3.23 6.49 11.04
N THR A 40 -2.82 7.74 10.82
CA THR A 40 -2.80 8.35 9.49
C THR A 40 -1.75 7.67 8.59
N GLU A 41 -0.55 7.40 9.11
CA GLU A 41 0.50 6.66 8.39
C GLU A 41 0.04 5.25 8.00
N ARG A 42 -0.64 4.55 8.91
CA ARG A 42 -1.26 3.25 8.60
C ARG A 42 -2.35 3.38 7.52
N GLY A 43 -3.15 4.44 7.57
CA GLY A 43 -4.12 4.78 6.53
C GLY A 43 -3.47 4.94 5.15
N PHE A 44 -2.33 5.66 5.07
CA PHE A 44 -1.58 5.81 3.83
C PHE A 44 -1.01 4.48 3.32
N ARG A 45 -0.52 3.60 4.19
CA ARG A 45 -0.05 2.25 3.80
C ARG A 45 -1.18 1.38 3.24
N ALA A 46 -2.37 1.44 3.85
CA ALA A 46 -3.55 0.74 3.34
C ALA A 46 -4.00 1.30 1.98
N ALA A 47 -3.99 2.62 1.82
CA ALA A 47 -4.29 3.27 0.54
C ALA A 47 -3.28 2.88 -0.55
N GLN A 48 -1.98 2.85 -0.23
CA GLN A 48 -0.93 2.39 -1.12
C GLN A 48 -1.16 0.94 -1.57
N ALA A 49 -1.53 0.05 -0.65
CA ALA A 49 -1.84 -1.33 -1.00
C ALA A 49 -3.04 -1.43 -1.94
N ASN A 50 -4.07 -0.58 -1.77
CA ASN A 50 -5.20 -0.52 -2.69
C ASN A 50 -4.80 -0.03 -4.08
N LEU A 51 -3.97 1.01 -4.17
CA LEU A 51 -3.43 1.51 -5.44
C LEU A 51 -2.69 0.41 -6.21
N TRP A 52 -1.85 -0.37 -5.52
CA TRP A 52 -1.17 -1.51 -6.15
C TRP A 52 -2.12 -2.60 -6.67
N ARG A 53 -3.23 -2.86 -5.96
CA ARG A 53 -4.24 -3.82 -6.43
C ARG A 53 -4.94 -3.31 -7.68
N ASP A 54 -5.21 -2.02 -7.75
CA ASP A 54 -5.84 -1.40 -8.91
C ASP A 54 -4.91 -1.35 -10.12
N ASP A 55 -3.61 -1.07 -9.91
CA ASP A 55 -2.61 -1.14 -10.98
C ASP A 55 -2.52 -2.55 -11.58
N VAL A 56 -2.47 -3.60 -10.74
CA VAL A 56 -2.47 -4.99 -11.19
C VAL A 56 -3.71 -5.30 -12.03
N ARG A 57 -4.90 -4.85 -11.58
CA ARG A 57 -6.15 -5.02 -12.33
C ARG A 57 -6.10 -4.29 -13.67
N MET A 58 -5.56 -3.07 -13.68
CA MET A 58 -5.46 -2.26 -14.89
C MET A 58 -4.53 -2.93 -15.92
N PHE A 59 -3.36 -3.41 -15.52
CA PHE A 59 -2.43 -4.11 -16.41
C PHE A 59 -3.04 -5.34 -17.06
N VAL A 60 -3.75 -6.16 -16.29
CA VAL A 60 -4.40 -7.37 -16.83
C VAL A 60 -5.64 -7.02 -17.67
N SER A 61 -6.40 -5.99 -17.29
CA SER A 61 -7.55 -5.56 -18.09
C SER A 61 -7.15 -5.09 -19.50
N LEU A 62 -5.94 -4.53 -19.64
CA LEU A 62 -5.40 -4.11 -20.94
C LEU A 62 -5.09 -5.33 -21.82
N THR A 63 -4.47 -6.37 -21.26
CA THR A 63 -4.18 -7.59 -22.02
C THR A 63 -5.45 -8.35 -22.40
N GLU A 64 -6.42 -8.42 -21.49
CA GLU A 64 -7.73 -9.01 -21.76
C GLU A 64 -8.44 -8.31 -22.92
N LYS A 65 -8.54 -6.97 -22.89
CA LYS A 65 -9.16 -6.18 -23.98
C LYS A 65 -8.43 -6.38 -25.30
N LYS A 66 -7.09 -6.41 -25.28
CA LYS A 66 -6.28 -6.63 -26.48
C LYS A 66 -6.50 -8.04 -27.07
N MET A 67 -6.54 -9.07 -26.24
CA MET A 67 -6.81 -10.44 -26.69
C MET A 67 -8.24 -10.61 -27.21
N ALA A 68 -9.22 -9.94 -26.60
CA ALA A 68 -10.60 -9.94 -27.10
C ALA A 68 -10.71 -9.32 -28.51
N LEU A 69 -9.97 -8.25 -28.79
CA LEU A 69 -9.90 -7.66 -30.13
C LEU A 69 -9.28 -8.64 -31.15
N TYR A 70 -8.21 -9.33 -30.78
CA TYR A 70 -7.61 -10.35 -31.66
C TYR A 70 -8.54 -11.53 -31.90
N LEU A 71 -9.30 -11.95 -30.90
CA LEU A 71 -10.30 -13.01 -31.05
C LEU A 71 -11.40 -12.58 -32.02
N LEU A 72 -11.92 -11.36 -31.90
CA LEU A 72 -12.95 -10.83 -32.80
C LEU A 72 -12.46 -10.77 -34.25
N VAL A 73 -11.28 -10.20 -34.49
CA VAL A 73 -10.69 -10.13 -35.83
C VAL A 73 -10.38 -11.52 -36.37
N GLY A 74 -9.88 -12.42 -35.53
CA GLY A 74 -9.58 -13.80 -35.90
C GLY A 74 -10.83 -14.57 -36.35
N VAL A 75 -11.95 -14.45 -35.62
CA VAL A 75 -13.22 -15.09 -35.98
C VAL A 75 -13.79 -14.50 -37.28
N LEU A 76 -13.65 -13.20 -37.51
CA LEU A 76 -14.12 -12.55 -38.74
C LEU A 76 -13.29 -12.96 -39.97
N LEU A 77 -11.97 -13.08 -39.84
CA LEU A 77 -11.14 -13.63 -40.91
C LEU A 77 -11.43 -15.12 -41.16
N LEU A 78 -11.73 -15.88 -40.10
CA LEU A 78 -12.11 -17.28 -40.22
C LEU A 78 -13.42 -17.44 -41.00
N SER A 79 -14.42 -16.57 -40.77
CA SER A 79 -15.68 -16.61 -41.51
C SER A 79 -15.50 -16.29 -43.00
N PHE A 80 -14.64 -15.31 -43.34
CA PHE A 80 -14.28 -15.04 -44.73
C PHE A 80 -13.58 -16.23 -45.40
N ASN A 81 -12.69 -16.92 -44.68
CA ASN A 81 -12.00 -18.10 -45.19
C ASN A 81 -13.01 -19.26 -45.48
N VAL A 82 -13.99 -19.47 -44.58
CA VAL A 82 -15.07 -20.45 -44.78
C VAL A 82 -15.96 -20.07 -45.97
N ASN A 83 -16.32 -18.80 -46.13
CA ASN A 83 -17.09 -18.34 -47.29
C ASN A 83 -16.32 -18.54 -48.60
N LEU A 84 -15.02 -18.24 -48.60
CA LEU A 84 -14.16 -18.46 -49.77
C LEU A 84 -14.05 -19.95 -50.12
N TRP A 85 -14.06 -20.83 -49.12
CA TRP A 85 -14.10 -22.29 -49.33
C TRP A 85 -15.42 -22.75 -49.97
N ALA A 86 -16.56 -22.23 -49.49
CA ALA A 86 -17.89 -22.67 -49.93
C ALA A 86 -18.30 -22.09 -51.29
N GLU A 87 -17.98 -20.82 -51.54
CA GLU A 87 -18.46 -20.07 -52.72
C GLU A 87 -17.38 -19.80 -53.77
N GLY A 88 -16.11 -20.12 -53.47
CA GLY A 88 -14.97 -19.92 -54.36
C GLY A 88 -15.04 -20.78 -55.63
N ARG A 89 -15.74 -20.29 -56.65
CA ARG A 89 -15.87 -20.96 -57.95
C ARG A 89 -14.74 -20.57 -58.89
N PHE A 90 -14.14 -21.57 -59.52
CA PHE A 90 -13.18 -21.39 -60.60
C PHE A 90 -13.88 -21.51 -61.97
N PRO A 91 -13.39 -20.82 -63.01
CA PRO A 91 -13.82 -21.04 -64.38
C PRO A 91 -13.62 -22.51 -64.80
N GLU A 92 -14.52 -23.03 -65.62
CA GLU A 92 -14.57 -24.46 -66.02
C GLU A 92 -13.28 -24.96 -66.71
N ASN A 93 -12.47 -24.07 -67.28
CA ASN A 93 -11.21 -24.40 -67.96
C ASN A 93 -9.95 -24.29 -67.08
N THR A 94 -10.08 -24.26 -65.76
CA THR A 94 -8.92 -24.12 -64.85
C THR A 94 -8.13 -25.42 -64.73
N ALA A 95 -6.81 -25.36 -64.84
CA ALA A 95 -5.94 -26.52 -64.69
C ALA A 95 -6.04 -27.14 -63.27
N PHE A 96 -6.07 -28.46 -63.21
CA PHE A 96 -6.35 -29.20 -61.97
C PHE A 96 -5.36 -28.96 -60.82
N TRP A 97 -4.08 -28.76 -61.13
CA TRP A 97 -3.04 -28.48 -60.13
C TRP A 97 -3.28 -27.14 -59.42
N MET A 98 -3.82 -26.15 -60.13
CA MET A 98 -4.11 -24.82 -59.59
C MET A 98 -5.31 -24.87 -58.63
N PHE A 99 -6.34 -25.64 -58.97
CA PHE A 99 -7.47 -25.90 -58.08
C PHE A 99 -7.00 -26.55 -56.77
N ARG A 100 -6.18 -27.62 -56.85
CA ARG A 100 -5.61 -28.28 -55.67
C ARG A 100 -4.74 -27.36 -54.82
N GLY A 101 -3.92 -26.52 -55.48
CA GLY A 101 -3.08 -25.53 -54.80
C GLY A 101 -3.91 -24.54 -53.97
N MET A 102 -5.01 -24.02 -54.54
CA MET A 102 -5.92 -23.13 -53.82
C MET A 102 -6.59 -23.84 -52.63
N GLN A 103 -7.12 -25.05 -52.83
CA GLN A 103 -7.75 -25.81 -51.76
C GLN A 103 -6.77 -26.05 -50.59
N LEU A 104 -5.51 -26.37 -50.89
CA LEU A 104 -4.47 -26.53 -49.86
C LEU A 104 -4.17 -25.20 -49.16
N ALA A 105 -4.04 -24.10 -49.91
CA ALA A 105 -3.78 -22.77 -49.35
C ALA A 105 -4.91 -22.30 -48.41
N ILE A 106 -6.18 -22.47 -48.81
CA ILE A 106 -7.32 -22.13 -47.96
C ILE A 106 -7.34 -23.01 -46.70
N SER A 107 -7.09 -24.33 -46.83
CA SER A 107 -7.03 -25.27 -45.71
C SER A 107 -5.95 -24.90 -44.68
N VAL A 108 -4.75 -24.54 -45.16
CA VAL A 108 -3.64 -24.12 -44.29
C VAL A 108 -3.94 -22.78 -43.63
N SER A 109 -4.51 -21.83 -44.36
CA SER A 109 -4.94 -20.55 -43.80
C SER A 109 -6.02 -20.73 -42.72
N PHE A 110 -6.98 -21.63 -42.93
CA PHE A 110 -8.00 -21.98 -41.94
C PHE A 110 -7.38 -22.53 -40.65
N LEU A 111 -6.50 -23.53 -40.75
CA LEU A 111 -5.82 -24.12 -39.59
C LEU A 111 -4.98 -23.10 -38.83
N PHE A 112 -4.28 -22.21 -39.55
CA PHE A 112 -3.47 -21.15 -38.93
C PHE A 112 -4.34 -20.15 -38.17
N LEU A 113 -5.45 -19.70 -38.77
CA LEU A 113 -6.40 -18.80 -38.10
C LEU A 113 -7.07 -19.46 -36.90
N LEU A 114 -7.46 -20.73 -37.01
CA LEU A 114 -8.02 -21.50 -35.91
C LEU A 114 -7.05 -21.61 -34.73
N LEU A 115 -5.77 -21.91 -35.01
CA LEU A 115 -4.72 -21.95 -33.99
C LEU A 115 -4.53 -20.57 -33.35
N GLY A 116 -4.57 -19.49 -34.13
CA GLY A 116 -4.49 -18.12 -33.63
C GLY A 116 -5.62 -17.78 -32.66
N VAL A 117 -6.87 -18.13 -33.00
CA VAL A 117 -8.04 -17.94 -32.12
C VAL A 117 -7.90 -18.76 -30.84
N TRP A 118 -7.45 -20.02 -30.94
CA TRP A 118 -7.20 -20.88 -29.79
C TRP A 118 -6.16 -20.27 -28.83
N LEU A 119 -5.03 -19.81 -29.35
CA LEU A 119 -3.98 -19.18 -28.55
C LEU A 119 -4.44 -17.87 -27.91
N ALA A 120 -5.21 -17.05 -28.62
CA ALA A 120 -5.80 -15.82 -28.06
C ALA A 120 -6.76 -16.13 -26.90
N MET A 121 -7.59 -17.16 -27.04
CA MET A 121 -8.49 -17.62 -25.98
C MET A 121 -7.71 -18.12 -24.75
N HIS A 122 -6.68 -18.95 -24.97
CA HIS A 122 -5.83 -19.45 -23.89
C HIS A 122 -5.10 -18.32 -23.17
N ALA A 123 -4.58 -17.32 -23.90
CA ALA A 123 -3.91 -16.16 -23.33
C ALA A 123 -4.85 -15.33 -22.43
N ALA A 124 -6.10 -15.14 -22.84
CA ALA A 124 -7.10 -14.42 -22.05
C ALA A 124 -7.41 -15.14 -20.73
N VAL A 125 -7.65 -16.45 -20.77
CA VAL A 125 -7.92 -17.26 -19.56
C VAL A 125 -6.70 -17.30 -18.64
N ALA A 126 -5.49 -17.47 -19.19
CA ALA A 126 -4.26 -17.45 -18.41
C ALA A 126 -4.05 -16.10 -17.71
N ALA A 127 -4.31 -14.98 -18.38
CA ALA A 127 -4.20 -13.65 -17.80
C ALA A 127 -5.14 -13.46 -16.60
N GLN A 128 -6.40 -13.93 -16.70
CA GLN A 128 -7.35 -13.90 -15.59
C GLN A 128 -6.91 -14.78 -14.40
N ALA A 129 -6.35 -15.97 -14.67
CA ALA A 129 -5.81 -16.84 -13.63
C ALA A 129 -4.59 -16.20 -12.92
N PHE A 130 -3.73 -15.49 -13.65
CA PHE A 130 -2.62 -14.77 -13.04
C PHE A 130 -3.09 -13.57 -12.20
N LEU A 131 -4.12 -12.84 -12.63
CA LEU A 131 -4.71 -11.75 -11.84
C LEU A 131 -5.21 -12.24 -10.49
N THR A 132 -5.98 -13.33 -10.47
CA THR A 132 -6.51 -13.87 -9.21
C THR A 132 -5.37 -14.37 -8.32
N ARG A 133 -4.34 -15.00 -8.89
CA ARG A 133 -3.16 -15.45 -8.13
C ARG A 133 -2.37 -14.29 -7.52
N VAL A 134 -2.12 -13.22 -8.27
CA VAL A 134 -1.37 -12.06 -7.78
C VAL A 134 -2.16 -11.35 -6.67
N LEU A 135 -3.48 -11.16 -6.85
CA LEU A 135 -4.32 -10.48 -5.87
C LEU A 135 -4.53 -11.26 -4.57
N THR A 136 -4.40 -12.59 -4.60
CA THR A 136 -4.59 -13.46 -3.42
C THR A 136 -3.27 -13.83 -2.73
N GLN A 137 -2.20 -14.07 -3.50
CA GLN A 137 -0.95 -14.60 -2.94
C GLN A 137 0.10 -13.51 -2.71
N MET A 138 0.21 -12.53 -3.59
CA MET A 138 1.31 -11.55 -3.59
C MET A 138 0.93 -10.23 -2.93
N VAL A 139 -0.25 -9.69 -3.26
CA VAL A 139 -0.69 -8.39 -2.75
C VAL A 139 -1.58 -8.57 -1.53
N ARG A 140 -0.94 -8.90 -0.40
CA ARG A 140 -1.59 -8.98 0.92
C ARG A 140 -1.71 -7.59 1.54
N LEU A 141 -2.80 -7.35 2.27
CA LEU A 141 -2.98 -6.12 3.03
C LEU A 141 -1.99 -6.08 4.21
N PRO A 142 -1.36 -4.93 4.50
CA PRO A 142 -0.60 -4.75 5.72
C PRO A 142 -1.57 -4.67 6.90
N LEU A 143 -1.85 -5.82 7.53
CA LEU A 143 -2.65 -5.88 8.76
C LEU A 143 -1.71 -5.66 9.95
N PRO A 144 -1.92 -4.62 10.77
CA PRO A 144 -1.12 -4.42 11.97
C PRO A 144 -1.39 -5.55 12.97
N ALA A 145 -0.35 -5.99 13.67
CA ALA A 145 -0.53 -6.91 14.79
C ALA A 145 -1.25 -6.21 15.94
N TRP A 146 -1.93 -6.97 16.81
CA TRP A 146 -2.57 -6.40 18.00
C TRP A 146 -1.55 -5.72 18.91
N GLU A 147 -0.35 -6.29 19.05
CA GLU A 147 0.74 -5.68 19.81
C GLU A 147 1.11 -4.28 19.28
N GLU A 148 1.14 -4.10 17.96
CA GLU A 148 1.41 -2.81 17.33
C GLU A 148 0.26 -1.80 17.54
N LEU A 149 -0.98 -2.28 17.63
CA LEU A 149 -2.15 -1.44 17.95
C LEU A 149 -2.15 -1.03 19.42
N GLU A 150 -1.79 -1.94 20.32
CA GLU A 150 -1.65 -1.66 21.75
C GLU A 150 -0.48 -0.71 22.02
N ALA A 151 0.61 -0.83 21.26
CA ALA A 151 1.74 0.09 21.31
C ALA A 151 1.37 1.53 20.90
N CYS A 152 0.36 1.71 20.05
CA CYS A 152 -0.17 3.04 19.72
C CYS A 152 -1.06 3.62 20.84
N ARG A 153 -1.54 2.79 21.77
CA ARG A 153 -2.40 3.24 22.86
C ARG A 153 -1.59 4.06 23.86
N THR A 154 -2.06 5.27 24.13
CA THR A 154 -1.43 6.18 25.11
C THR A 154 -2.15 6.04 26.44
N THR A 155 -1.45 5.63 27.50
CA THR A 155 -2.05 5.49 28.83
C THR A 155 -1.64 6.68 29.70
N ALA A 156 -2.56 7.24 30.49
CA ALA A 156 -2.24 8.33 31.43
C ALA A 156 -1.15 7.93 32.44
N SER A 157 -1.04 6.63 32.77
CA SER A 157 0.03 6.07 33.60
C SER A 157 1.43 6.27 33.01
N ASP A 158 1.55 6.46 31.69
CA ASP A 158 2.84 6.72 31.05
C ASP A 158 3.38 8.11 31.40
N PHE A 159 2.51 9.05 31.83
CA PHE A 159 2.94 10.33 32.38
C PHE A 159 3.62 10.18 33.74
N GLU A 160 3.13 9.27 34.57
CA GLU A 160 3.67 9.02 35.92
C GLU A 160 5.02 8.29 35.88
N ARG A 161 5.34 7.65 34.76
CA ARG A 161 6.63 7.00 34.50
C ARG A 161 7.72 7.97 34.03
N LEU A 162 7.37 9.21 33.72
CA LEU A 162 8.34 10.22 33.29
C LEU A 162 9.20 10.68 34.47
N ASN A 163 10.40 11.17 34.14
CA ASN A 163 11.28 11.79 35.13
C ASN A 163 10.54 12.96 35.83
N PRO A 164 10.63 13.08 37.17
CA PRO A 164 9.92 14.13 37.91
C PRO A 164 10.35 15.54 37.51
N LYS A 165 11.58 15.70 36.97
CA LYS A 165 12.06 16.96 36.38
C LYS A 165 11.29 17.36 35.11
N GLN A 166 10.71 16.41 34.38
CA GLN A 166 9.91 16.66 33.19
C GLN A 166 8.43 16.91 33.51
N MET A 167 7.93 16.41 34.65
CA MET A 167 6.58 16.70 35.14
C MET A 167 6.40 18.18 35.54
N PHE A 168 7.50 18.85 35.92
CA PHE A 168 7.52 20.26 36.32
C PHE A 168 8.33 21.15 35.35
N ARG A 169 8.08 21.03 34.05
CA ARG A 169 8.57 22.01 33.07
C ARG A 169 7.92 23.38 33.27
N ILE A 170 8.73 24.42 33.12
CA ILE A 170 8.29 25.81 33.10
C ILE A 170 8.27 26.24 31.62
N PRO A 171 7.16 26.79 31.12
CA PRO A 171 7.08 27.27 29.74
C PRO A 171 8.22 28.24 29.41
N PHE A 172 8.83 28.09 28.23
CA PHE A 172 9.86 28.99 27.63
C PHE A 172 11.29 28.96 28.19
N LEU A 173 11.61 28.19 29.25
CA LEU A 173 12.98 28.14 29.83
C LEU A 173 13.80 26.88 29.50
N GLY A 174 13.23 25.86 28.84
CA GLY A 174 13.88 24.56 28.67
C GLY A 174 13.73 23.95 27.28
N ASN A 175 14.67 24.25 26.37
CA ASN A 175 14.76 23.64 25.04
C ASN A 175 15.61 22.34 25.00
N MET A 176 16.14 21.86 26.14
CA MET A 176 17.17 20.79 26.17
C MET A 176 16.70 19.41 26.67
N GLN A 177 15.41 19.07 26.60
CA GLN A 177 14.90 17.82 27.24
C GLN A 177 14.07 16.91 26.32
N GLN A 178 14.17 17.06 24.99
CA GLN A 178 13.51 16.15 24.04
C GLN A 178 14.09 14.72 24.07
N GLU A 179 15.33 14.53 24.55
CA GLU A 179 16.07 13.27 24.51
C GLU A 179 15.47 12.15 25.37
N ASP A 180 15.03 12.41 26.61
CA ASP A 180 14.53 11.32 27.48
C ASP A 180 13.14 10.80 27.06
N VAL A 181 12.32 11.65 26.42
CA VAL A 181 10.98 11.24 25.94
C VAL A 181 11.14 10.29 24.74
N ALA A 182 12.12 10.56 23.87
CA ALA A 182 12.52 9.65 22.80
C ALA A 182 13.15 8.36 23.34
N ALA A 183 13.86 8.40 24.48
CA ALA A 183 14.41 7.22 25.12
C ALA A 183 13.33 6.29 25.70
N LEU A 184 12.27 6.86 26.30
CA LEU A 184 11.10 6.11 26.78
C LEU A 184 10.29 5.48 25.64
N ASP A 185 10.16 6.19 24.52
CA ASP A 185 9.50 5.68 23.32
C ASP A 185 10.30 4.52 22.69
N ALA A 186 11.64 4.58 22.73
CA ALA A 186 12.52 3.50 22.26
C ALA A 186 12.52 2.25 23.17
N ALA A 187 12.19 2.42 24.45
CA ALA A 187 12.10 1.32 25.41
C ALA A 187 10.75 0.57 25.36
N ARG A 188 9.80 1.01 24.53
CA ARG A 188 8.47 0.37 24.40
C ARG A 188 8.57 -0.89 23.52
N PRO A 189 8.08 -2.05 23.97
CA PRO A 189 8.05 -3.25 23.14
C PRO A 189 7.14 -3.00 21.92
N GLY A 190 7.70 -3.15 20.71
CA GLY A 190 7.01 -2.86 19.44
C GLY A 190 7.34 -1.49 18.81
N ALA A 191 8.31 -0.74 19.34
CA ALA A 191 8.83 0.46 18.67
C ALA A 191 9.32 0.07 17.25
N PRO A 192 8.99 0.85 16.20
CA PRO A 192 9.35 0.50 14.83
C PRO A 192 10.87 0.36 14.74
N ALA A 193 11.33 -0.83 14.28
CA ALA A 193 12.74 -1.21 14.19
C ALA A 193 13.63 -0.23 13.39
N GLY A 194 13.05 0.78 12.72
CA GLY A 194 13.75 1.84 12.01
C GLY A 194 14.27 2.98 12.89
N ALA A 195 13.92 3.07 14.18
CA ALA A 195 14.37 4.17 15.05
C ALA A 195 15.89 4.13 15.32
N GLU A 196 16.52 2.95 15.32
CA GLU A 196 17.98 2.81 15.38
C GLU A 196 18.65 3.14 14.04
N GLU A 197 18.01 2.77 12.92
CA GLU A 197 18.52 3.03 11.56
C GLU A 197 18.44 4.52 11.20
N GLU A 198 17.40 5.22 11.66
CA GLU A 198 17.24 6.67 11.50
C GLU A 198 18.22 7.46 12.39
N ARG A 199 18.54 6.96 13.60
CA ARG A 199 19.63 7.48 14.45
C ARG A 199 21.01 7.32 13.79
N ALA A 200 21.27 6.19 13.12
CA ALA A 200 22.51 5.98 12.38
C ALA A 200 22.65 6.94 11.19
N ARG A 201 21.54 7.27 10.51
CA ARG A 201 21.52 8.25 9.42
C ARG A 201 21.66 9.70 9.89
N LEU A 202 21.01 10.06 11.00
CA LEU A 202 21.09 11.41 11.56
C LEU A 202 22.43 11.69 12.25
N GLY A 203 23.05 10.67 12.86
CA GLY A 203 24.40 10.78 13.42
C GLY A 203 25.50 10.95 12.36
N ALA A 204 25.30 10.40 11.15
CA ALA A 204 26.23 10.57 10.03
C ALA A 204 26.11 11.93 9.32
N ALA A 205 24.98 12.65 9.49
CA ALA A 205 24.77 13.97 8.91
C ALA A 205 25.25 15.13 9.81
N ALA A 206 25.67 14.83 11.04
CA ALA A 206 26.10 15.81 12.04
C ALA A 206 27.62 15.77 12.33
N ALA A 207 28.39 14.99 11.57
CA ALA A 207 29.85 14.95 11.57
C ALA A 207 30.38 15.49 10.24
#